data_AF-A0A821ARK4-F1
#
_entry.id   AF-A0A821ARK4-F1
#
_cell.length_a   1.000
_cell.length_b   1.000
_cell.length_c   1.000
_cell.angle_alpha   90.00
_cell.angle_beta   90.00
_cell.angle_gamma   90.00
#
_symmetry.space_group_name_H-M   'P 1'
#
loop_
_entity.id
_entity.type
_entity.pdbx_description
1 polymer ?
#
loop_
_entity_poly.entity_id
_entity_poly.type
_entity_poly.pdbx_seq_one_letter_code
_entity_poly.pdbx_strand_id
1 'polypeptide(L)'
;MDHRYIPNNRHRESVSSSSSRTYYNKTFEDTTDLFLFACAHGDYMLVHRLLIDDEVEADVSNKMVKSALQLAIENEHFEVVKVILDKIPYEKFRDALLLAIYLGHTNIADFIMNHPTYRTHSGGFLDPTHPQAYDDSQFSSDITPLILAAQYNRLQIVHQLLSKGEPQVRLSAYKGLSSEVYIALTYPDPILQAFELSHELRTLAKVEHYFHEDYEKIANQLSIFVTRLLDNVRGHEELEIVLNKTGRPNEEKYENLARFDLAILYQEKAFVSHSNCQQKLMEKWYENLSAIKNAHLTKRLLFYLAFIICLPFLLLAYYFFPKSKIGSLCHQPNLKLKAYIVSYLAFISLIIASSYFSISHLQKTKYLSDYDSEIYNYYIKHIYENIQLRNDLISLNENEHDSNNDNDTDSLINCNISLRFMEPNPFQIAIFIWVIGFVWQEIKQIFGSGIRVYLTSHSNYVDCLMNILYILYFIFLYSTMVLTRTSMNTFHSSVYWDAIARYNETSDSEKEHLLTKTYHILYWINADRYYWNSGDSQNLAEAFFAMGNVASICRICFLLPIIGFVGPLQ
;
A
#
# COMPACT_ATOMS: atom_id res chain seq x y z
N MET A 1 58.72 16.68 -7.44
CA MET A 1 59.20 15.36 -7.87
C MET A 1 58.14 14.78 -8.78
N ASP A 2 58.30 14.57 -10.08
CA ASP A 2 59.39 14.82 -11.00
C ASP A 2 58.79 15.05 -12.40
N HIS A 3 59.34 16.06 -13.07
CA HIS A 3 59.46 16.26 -14.52
C HIS A 3 58.67 15.37 -15.50
N ARG A 4 57.85 16.02 -16.35
CA ARG A 4 58.28 16.40 -17.71
C ARG A 4 57.24 17.25 -18.45
N TYR A 5 57.63 18.51 -18.67
CA TYR A 5 57.14 19.43 -19.68
C TYR A 5 57.91 19.13 -20.98
N ILE A 6 57.29 18.64 -22.06
CA ILE A 6 57.83 18.65 -23.44
C ILE A 6 56.61 18.50 -24.42
N PRO A 7 56.62 19.05 -25.66
CA PRO A 7 56.13 20.38 -25.96
C PRO A 7 55.11 20.42 -27.14
N ASN A 8 54.50 21.58 -27.35
CA ASN A 8 53.98 22.00 -28.66
C ASN A 8 55.10 21.98 -29.72
N ASN A 9 54.69 21.84 -30.98
CA ASN A 9 55.48 21.65 -32.20
C ASN A 9 56.03 20.24 -32.46
N ARG A 10 55.30 19.51 -33.31
CA ARG A 10 55.91 18.92 -34.50
C ARG A 10 55.15 19.40 -35.74
N HIS A 11 55.60 20.51 -36.32
CA HIS A 11 55.74 20.53 -37.77
C HIS A 11 56.62 19.32 -38.12
N ARG A 12 56.00 18.21 -38.53
CA ARG A 12 56.73 17.19 -39.27
C ARG A 12 56.83 17.74 -40.68
N GLU A 13 58.05 18.14 -41.02
CA GLU A 13 58.50 18.30 -42.40
C GLU A 13 57.97 17.11 -43.20
N SER A 14 57.12 17.42 -44.18
CA SER A 14 56.73 16.50 -45.22
C SER A 14 58.03 16.07 -45.91
N VAL A 15 58.41 14.81 -45.70
CA VAL A 15 59.33 14.14 -46.61
C VAL A 15 58.62 14.14 -47.96
N SER A 16 59.05 15.06 -48.80
CA SER A 16 58.63 15.23 -50.18
C SER A 16 58.97 13.96 -50.95
N SER A 17 57.98 13.07 -51.05
CA SER A 17 57.81 12.25 -52.24
C SER A 17 56.50 12.69 -52.90
N SER A 18 56.56 13.81 -53.61
CA SER A 18 55.50 14.33 -54.46
C SER A 18 55.27 13.40 -55.65
N SER A 19 54.67 12.24 -55.37
CA SER A 19 53.98 11.45 -56.39
C SER A 19 52.53 11.92 -56.36
N SER A 20 52.17 12.82 -57.28
CA SER A 20 50.77 13.18 -57.48
C SER A 20 49.98 11.92 -57.80
N ARG A 21 49.11 11.50 -56.88
CA ARG A 21 48.29 10.31 -57.05
C ARG A 21 47.04 10.71 -57.82
N THR A 22 46.89 10.20 -59.04
CA THR A 22 45.67 10.37 -59.85
C THR A 22 44.64 9.34 -59.43
N TYR A 23 43.48 9.81 -59.00
CA TYR A 23 42.37 8.95 -58.58
C TYR A 23 41.05 9.58 -59.10
N TYR A 24 40.23 8.81 -59.80
CA TYR A 24 39.01 9.29 -60.49
C TYR A 24 39.23 10.58 -61.33
N ASN A 25 40.27 10.62 -62.17
CA ASN A 25 40.60 11.77 -63.03
C ASN A 25 40.87 13.10 -62.30
N LYS A 26 41.08 13.08 -60.97
CA LYS A 26 41.61 14.19 -60.19
C LYS A 26 43.02 13.88 -59.72
N THR A 27 43.90 14.87 -59.78
CA THR A 27 45.24 14.84 -59.21
C THR A 27 45.18 15.37 -57.78
N PHE A 28 45.59 14.54 -56.81
CA PHE A 28 45.71 14.97 -55.42
C PHE A 28 47.18 15.22 -55.09
N GLU A 29 47.47 16.40 -54.54
CA GLU A 29 48.80 16.78 -54.06
C GLU A 29 49.04 16.28 -52.63
N ASP A 30 47.97 16.24 -51.81
CA ASP A 30 48.00 15.73 -50.43
C ASP A 30 47.26 14.40 -50.30
N THR A 31 47.86 13.46 -49.56
CA THR A 31 47.26 12.15 -49.24
C THR A 31 46.00 12.29 -48.39
N THR A 32 45.93 13.36 -47.59
CA THR A 32 44.78 13.77 -46.77
C THR A 32 43.55 14.11 -47.62
N ASP A 33 43.73 14.87 -48.69
CA ASP A 33 42.64 15.23 -49.62
C ASP A 33 42.17 14.00 -50.41
N LEU A 34 43.09 13.11 -50.77
CA LEU A 34 42.77 11.82 -51.39
C LEU A 34 41.93 10.94 -50.43
N PHE A 35 42.30 10.88 -49.15
CA PHE A 35 41.57 10.15 -48.11
C PHE A 35 40.14 10.68 -47.93
N LEU A 36 39.97 12.00 -47.75
CA LEU A 36 38.66 12.63 -47.63
C LEU A 36 37.78 12.39 -48.87
N PHE A 37 38.38 12.45 -50.06
CA PHE A 37 37.68 12.15 -51.31
C PHE A 37 37.23 10.69 -51.37
N ALA A 38 38.10 9.75 -50.97
CA ALA A 38 37.77 8.32 -50.92
C ALA A 38 36.64 8.03 -49.91
N CYS A 39 36.65 8.68 -48.75
CA CYS A 39 35.59 8.58 -47.74
C CYS A 39 34.25 9.12 -48.26
N ALA A 40 34.25 10.21 -49.02
CA ALA A 40 33.03 10.78 -49.62
C ALA A 40 32.45 9.92 -50.76
N HIS A 41 33.30 9.16 -51.47
CA HIS A 41 32.89 8.33 -52.62
C HIS A 41 32.68 6.85 -52.25
N GLY A 42 33.00 6.44 -51.02
CA GLY A 42 32.75 5.08 -50.55
C GLY A 42 33.82 4.06 -50.95
N ASP A 43 35.05 4.47 -51.33
CA ASP A 43 36.11 3.52 -51.66
C ASP A 43 36.72 2.90 -50.39
N TYR A 44 36.06 1.85 -49.91
CA TYR A 44 36.49 1.04 -48.77
C TYR A 44 37.94 0.53 -48.91
N MET A 45 38.34 0.04 -50.08
CA MET A 45 39.66 -0.59 -50.26
C MET A 45 40.80 0.42 -50.08
N LEU A 46 40.61 1.63 -50.62
CA LEU A 46 41.60 2.69 -50.50
C LEU A 46 41.61 3.29 -49.09
N VAL A 47 40.44 3.55 -48.50
CA VAL A 47 40.31 4.02 -47.11
C VAL A 47 40.97 3.05 -46.13
N HIS A 48 40.68 1.76 -46.25
CA HIS A 48 41.23 0.73 -45.37
C HIS A 48 42.74 0.58 -45.52
N ARG A 49 43.28 0.70 -46.74
CA ARG A 49 44.74 0.68 -46.98
C ARG A 49 45.43 1.88 -46.33
N LEU A 50 44.91 3.09 -46.59
CA LEU A 50 45.48 4.33 -46.05
C LEU A 50 45.49 4.37 -44.52
N LEU A 51 44.49 3.75 -43.88
CA LEU A 51 44.38 3.65 -42.41
C LEU A 51 45.19 2.51 -41.79
N ILE A 52 45.59 1.49 -42.57
CA ILE A 52 46.46 0.40 -42.08
C ILE A 52 47.94 0.78 -42.23
N ASP A 53 48.27 1.44 -43.33
CA ASP A 53 49.64 1.86 -43.61
C ASP A 53 50.03 3.11 -42.78
N ASP A 54 49.14 3.59 -41.89
CA ASP A 54 49.26 4.81 -41.08
C ASP A 54 49.68 6.04 -41.91
N GLU A 55 49.27 6.09 -43.20
CA GLU A 55 49.58 7.22 -44.09
C GLU A 55 48.77 8.47 -43.73
N VAL A 56 47.61 8.32 -43.10
CA VAL A 56 46.67 9.41 -42.74
C VAL A 56 45.97 9.12 -41.40
N GLU A 57 45.79 10.14 -40.56
CA GLU A 57 45.00 10.04 -39.32
C GLU A 57 43.49 9.94 -39.62
N ALA A 58 42.73 9.20 -38.79
CA ALA A 58 41.29 9.01 -39.03
C ALA A 58 40.45 10.27 -38.75
N ASP A 59 40.91 11.15 -37.84
CA ASP A 59 40.21 12.39 -37.45
C ASP A 59 40.66 13.59 -38.29
N VAL A 60 40.50 13.47 -39.61
CA VAL A 60 40.81 14.53 -40.56
C VAL A 60 39.54 15.28 -40.94
N SER A 61 39.60 16.61 -40.95
CA SER A 61 38.52 17.48 -41.44
C SER A 61 38.88 18.15 -42.77
N ASN A 62 37.88 18.33 -43.65
CA ASN A 62 38.04 19.09 -44.88
C ASN A 62 38.05 20.62 -44.63
N LYS A 63 38.24 21.42 -45.68
CA LYS A 63 38.21 22.90 -45.62
C LYS A 63 36.88 23.50 -45.14
N MET A 64 35.81 22.70 -45.09
CA MET A 64 34.49 23.05 -44.57
C MET A 64 34.28 22.51 -43.13
N VAL A 65 35.35 22.10 -42.44
CA VAL A 65 35.36 21.56 -41.07
C VAL A 65 34.57 20.24 -40.92
N LYS A 66 34.25 19.56 -42.03
CA LYS A 66 33.60 18.24 -41.96
C LYS A 66 34.62 17.14 -41.79
N SER A 67 34.47 16.34 -40.73
CA SER A 67 35.30 15.15 -40.49
C SER A 67 35.08 14.09 -41.58
N ALA A 68 36.10 13.27 -41.87
CA ALA A 68 36.01 12.11 -42.74
C ALA A 68 34.85 11.17 -42.35
N LEU A 69 34.59 11.02 -41.05
CA LEU A 69 33.45 10.25 -40.52
C LEU A 69 32.11 10.90 -40.90
N GLN A 70 31.98 12.21 -40.78
CA GLN A 70 30.76 12.93 -41.15
C GLN A 70 30.48 12.81 -42.65
N LEU A 71 31.51 12.91 -43.50
CA LEU A 71 31.37 12.74 -44.96
C LEU A 71 30.93 11.33 -45.35
N ALA A 72 31.43 10.30 -44.66
CA ALA A 72 31.02 8.93 -44.88
C ALA A 72 29.58 8.68 -44.42
N ILE A 73 29.16 9.28 -43.30
CA ILE A 73 27.78 9.19 -42.78
C ILE A 73 26.80 9.96 -43.68
N GLU A 74 27.15 11.16 -44.15
CA GLU A 74 26.32 11.98 -45.05
C GLU A 74 25.98 11.26 -46.35
N ASN A 75 26.91 10.46 -46.88
CA ASN A 75 26.74 9.72 -48.12
C ASN A 75 26.35 8.24 -47.91
N GLU A 76 25.99 7.84 -46.69
CA GLU A 76 25.53 6.49 -46.33
C GLU A 76 26.53 5.34 -46.65
N HIS A 77 27.85 5.63 -46.61
CA HIS A 77 28.88 4.63 -46.89
C HIS A 77 29.17 3.72 -45.68
N PHE A 78 28.28 2.78 -45.41
CA PHE A 78 28.32 1.90 -44.22
C PHE A 78 29.68 1.21 -43.98
N GLU A 79 30.28 0.62 -45.01
CA GLU A 79 31.56 -0.10 -44.88
C GLU A 79 32.74 0.83 -44.55
N VAL A 80 32.72 2.06 -45.08
CA VAL A 80 33.72 3.09 -44.77
C VAL A 80 33.55 3.57 -43.33
N VAL A 81 32.30 3.80 -42.90
CA VAL A 81 31.98 4.20 -41.51
C VAL A 81 32.48 3.16 -40.51
N LYS A 82 32.34 1.86 -40.81
CA LYS A 82 32.82 0.77 -39.96
C LYS A 82 34.33 0.83 -39.71
N VAL A 83 35.12 1.01 -40.76
CA VAL A 83 36.59 1.06 -40.65
C VAL A 83 37.06 2.32 -39.91
N ILE A 84 36.40 3.44 -40.17
CA ILE A 84 36.76 4.73 -39.54
C ILE A 84 36.42 4.73 -38.04
N LEU A 85 35.27 4.17 -37.65
CA LEU A 85 34.82 4.12 -36.24
C LEU A 85 35.80 3.36 -35.32
N ASP A 86 36.46 2.32 -35.82
CA ASP A 86 37.45 1.54 -35.05
C ASP A 86 38.71 2.36 -34.68
N LYS A 87 38.95 3.49 -35.36
CA LYS A 87 40.17 4.30 -35.25
C LYS A 87 39.95 5.69 -34.63
N ILE A 88 38.72 6.06 -34.32
CA ILE A 88 38.35 7.41 -33.83
C ILE A 88 38.10 7.44 -32.30
N PRO A 89 38.40 8.55 -31.62
CA PRO A 89 38.10 8.73 -30.19
C PRO A 89 36.59 8.73 -29.87
N TYR A 90 36.25 8.30 -28.65
CA TYR A 90 34.85 8.20 -28.18
C TYR A 90 34.06 9.53 -28.29
N GLU A 91 34.71 10.68 -28.10
CA GLU A 91 34.08 12.00 -28.11
C GLU A 91 33.29 12.28 -29.41
N LYS A 92 33.73 11.73 -30.55
CA LYS A 92 33.07 11.92 -31.86
C LYS A 92 31.89 10.98 -32.10
N PHE A 93 31.69 9.94 -31.27
CA PHE A 93 30.61 8.97 -31.44
C PHE A 93 29.23 9.60 -31.24
N ARG A 94 29.11 10.57 -30.31
CA ARG A 94 27.86 11.29 -30.05
C ARG A 94 27.38 12.02 -31.31
N ASP A 95 28.22 12.85 -31.88
CA ASP A 95 27.86 13.67 -33.05
C ASP A 95 27.61 12.79 -34.29
N ALA A 96 28.39 11.72 -34.45
CA ALA A 96 28.17 10.73 -35.50
C ALA A 96 26.81 10.02 -35.38
N LEU A 97 26.41 9.64 -34.16
CA LEU A 97 25.11 9.02 -33.91
C LEU A 97 23.96 10.00 -34.15
N LEU A 98 24.08 11.24 -33.65
CA LEU A 98 23.07 12.29 -33.87
C LEU A 98 22.91 12.60 -35.37
N LEU A 99 24.01 12.68 -36.12
CA LEU A 99 23.98 12.87 -37.58
C LEU A 99 23.32 11.70 -38.32
N ALA A 100 23.64 10.46 -37.95
CA ALA A 100 23.01 9.28 -38.53
C ALA A 100 21.49 9.25 -38.28
N ILE A 101 21.05 9.66 -37.09
CA ILE A 101 19.62 9.76 -36.74
C ILE A 101 18.93 10.88 -37.53
N TYR A 102 19.59 12.05 -37.63
CA TYR A 102 19.10 13.19 -38.39
C TYR A 102 18.85 12.81 -39.86
N LEU A 103 19.83 12.17 -40.50
CA LEU A 103 19.74 11.72 -41.89
C LEU A 103 18.81 10.50 -42.07
N GLY A 104 18.62 9.70 -41.01
CA GLY A 104 17.74 8.52 -41.02
C GLY A 104 18.44 7.22 -41.41
N HIS A 105 19.77 7.17 -41.30
CA HIS A 105 20.57 5.99 -41.62
C HIS A 105 20.50 4.97 -40.46
N THR A 106 19.47 4.12 -40.48
CA THR A 106 19.17 3.17 -39.40
C THR A 106 20.29 2.15 -39.19
N ASN A 107 20.86 1.61 -40.26
CA ASN A 107 21.94 0.62 -40.20
C ASN A 107 23.21 1.19 -39.57
N ILE A 108 23.55 2.44 -39.94
CA ILE A 108 24.70 3.16 -39.37
C ILE A 108 24.46 3.46 -37.89
N ALA A 109 23.28 3.96 -37.54
CA ALA A 109 22.91 4.24 -36.15
C ALA A 109 22.97 2.97 -35.28
N ASP A 110 22.47 1.84 -35.77
CA ASP A 110 22.52 0.57 -35.02
C ASP A 110 23.95 0.05 -34.87
N PHE A 111 24.79 0.18 -35.89
CA PHE A 111 26.20 -0.19 -35.80
C PHE A 111 26.94 0.66 -34.74
N ILE A 112 26.74 1.97 -34.75
CA ILE A 112 27.33 2.88 -33.75
C ILE A 112 26.84 2.51 -32.34
N MET A 113 25.54 2.28 -32.15
CA MET A 113 24.96 1.89 -30.87
C MET A 113 25.48 0.53 -30.34
N ASN A 114 25.85 -0.40 -31.23
CA ASN A 114 26.37 -1.71 -30.87
C ASN A 114 27.90 -1.75 -30.72
N HIS A 115 28.59 -0.65 -31.02
CA HIS A 115 30.05 -0.58 -30.98
C HIS A 115 30.57 -0.77 -29.55
N PRO A 116 31.63 -1.57 -29.32
CA PRO A 116 32.14 -1.87 -27.98
C PRO A 116 32.55 -0.59 -27.22
N THR A 117 33.18 0.36 -27.90
CA THR A 117 33.58 1.67 -27.31
C THR A 117 32.38 2.49 -26.89
N TYR A 118 31.30 2.47 -27.68
CA TYR A 118 30.06 3.17 -27.34
C TYR A 118 29.40 2.53 -26.12
N ARG A 119 29.35 1.19 -26.08
CA ARG A 119 28.71 0.43 -25.00
C ARG A 119 29.45 0.53 -23.66
N THR A 120 30.77 0.62 -23.67
CA THR A 120 31.59 0.74 -22.45
C THR A 120 31.54 2.13 -21.83
N HIS A 121 31.36 3.17 -22.64
CA HIS A 121 31.33 4.57 -22.21
C HIS A 121 29.90 5.14 -22.13
N SER A 122 28.88 4.36 -22.53
CA SER A 122 27.46 4.73 -22.50
C SER A 122 26.97 5.21 -21.12
N GLY A 123 27.64 4.80 -20.03
CA GLY A 123 27.36 5.30 -18.68
C GLY A 123 27.69 6.78 -18.42
N GLY A 124 28.12 7.54 -19.43
CA GLY A 124 28.60 8.91 -19.28
C GLY A 124 28.17 9.87 -20.38
N PHE A 125 26.97 9.74 -20.95
CA PHE A 125 26.44 10.81 -21.84
C PHE A 125 26.21 12.15 -21.10
N LEU A 126 26.29 12.15 -19.76
CA LEU A 126 26.14 13.30 -18.88
C LEU A 126 27.11 13.21 -17.68
N ASP A 127 28.42 13.02 -17.90
CA ASP A 127 29.38 13.24 -16.80
C ASP A 127 29.74 14.74 -16.71
N PRO A 128 29.24 15.49 -15.71
CA PRO A 128 29.51 16.93 -15.57
C PRO A 128 30.98 17.25 -15.27
N THR A 129 31.83 16.24 -15.04
CA THR A 129 33.26 16.43 -14.77
C THR A 129 34.15 16.52 -16.01
N HIS A 130 33.61 16.37 -17.22
CA HIS A 130 34.29 16.73 -18.47
C HIS A 130 33.55 17.86 -19.23
N PRO A 131 33.68 19.13 -18.80
CA PRO A 131 33.08 20.29 -19.49
C PRO A 131 33.84 20.73 -20.75
N GLN A 132 34.76 19.94 -21.28
CA GLN A 132 35.72 20.39 -22.28
C GLN A 132 35.79 19.40 -23.43
N ALA A 133 35.01 19.67 -24.50
CA ALA A 133 35.33 19.39 -25.92
C ALA A 133 34.08 19.42 -26.85
N TYR A 134 33.19 20.42 -26.75
CA TYR A 134 32.04 20.52 -27.68
C TYR A 134 31.92 21.85 -28.43
N ASP A 135 33.00 22.64 -28.51
CA ASP A 135 32.99 23.90 -29.28
C ASP A 135 32.80 23.68 -30.80
N ASP A 136 33.01 22.45 -31.30
CA ASP A 136 32.90 22.10 -32.73
C ASP A 136 31.66 21.23 -33.08
N SER A 137 30.71 21.02 -32.16
CA SER A 137 29.56 20.14 -32.42
C SER A 137 28.43 20.83 -33.19
N GLN A 138 27.86 20.13 -34.19
CA GLN A 138 26.73 20.64 -34.99
C GLN A 138 25.40 20.62 -34.24
N PHE A 139 25.32 19.87 -33.14
CA PHE A 139 24.10 19.68 -32.34
C PHE A 139 24.27 20.28 -30.95
N SER A 140 23.24 20.98 -30.46
CA SER A 140 23.21 21.49 -29.09
C SER A 140 23.52 20.38 -28.07
N SER A 141 24.21 20.72 -26.98
CA SER A 141 24.54 19.82 -25.86
C SER A 141 23.32 19.09 -25.30
N ASP A 142 22.15 19.73 -25.36
CA ASP A 142 20.93 19.28 -24.71
C ASP A 142 20.17 18.21 -25.53
N ILE A 143 20.52 18.08 -26.81
CA ILE A 143 19.87 17.14 -27.71
C ILE A 143 20.42 15.74 -27.45
N THR A 144 19.55 14.85 -26.98
CA THR A 144 19.86 13.42 -26.86
C THR A 144 19.46 12.68 -28.14
N PRO A 145 20.13 11.55 -28.45
CA PRO A 145 19.79 10.69 -29.60
C PRO A 145 18.31 10.29 -29.65
N LEU A 146 17.67 10.09 -28.50
CA LEU A 146 16.24 9.75 -28.42
C LEU A 146 15.34 10.94 -28.79
N ILE A 147 15.63 12.14 -28.24
CA ILE A 147 14.85 13.35 -28.55
C ILE A 147 14.87 13.60 -30.05
N LEU A 148 16.05 13.49 -30.66
CA LEU A 148 16.20 13.67 -32.10
C LEU A 148 15.46 12.58 -32.90
N ALA A 149 15.58 11.31 -32.50
CA ALA A 149 14.88 10.20 -33.15
C ALA A 149 13.35 10.37 -33.08
N ALA A 150 12.82 10.86 -31.97
CA ALA A 150 11.41 11.17 -31.81
C ALA A 150 10.98 12.37 -32.68
N GLN A 151 11.78 13.44 -32.70
CA GLN A 151 11.49 14.64 -33.50
C GLN A 151 11.39 14.34 -35.01
N TYR A 152 12.23 13.43 -35.51
CA TYR A 152 12.22 13.00 -36.91
C TYR A 152 11.39 11.72 -37.17
N ASN A 153 10.56 11.31 -36.20
CA ASN A 153 9.68 10.13 -36.28
C ASN A 153 10.39 8.83 -36.72
N ARG A 154 11.61 8.59 -36.21
CA ARG A 154 12.42 7.41 -36.51
C ARG A 154 12.07 6.25 -35.57
N LEU A 155 10.87 5.68 -35.75
CA LEU A 155 10.31 4.66 -34.84
C LEU A 155 11.24 3.46 -34.58
N GLN A 156 11.97 2.97 -35.59
CA GLN A 156 12.91 1.85 -35.42
C GLN A 156 14.06 2.19 -34.45
N ILE A 157 14.62 3.40 -34.57
CA ILE A 157 15.70 3.87 -33.70
C ILE A 157 15.17 4.18 -32.31
N VAL A 158 13.96 4.74 -32.21
CA VAL A 158 13.27 4.95 -30.92
C VAL A 158 13.07 3.61 -30.21
N HIS A 159 12.57 2.58 -30.89
CA HIS A 159 12.41 1.24 -30.29
C HIS A 159 13.75 0.62 -29.88
N GLN A 160 14.81 0.77 -30.68
CA GLN A 160 16.14 0.29 -30.32
C GLN A 160 16.71 1.03 -29.10
N LEU A 161 16.61 2.36 -29.07
CA LEU A 161 17.07 3.18 -27.94
C LEU A 161 16.26 2.91 -26.67
N LEU A 162 14.96 2.63 -26.76
CA LEU A 162 14.12 2.28 -25.61
C LEU A 162 14.36 0.84 -25.13
N SER A 163 14.54 -0.11 -26.05
CA SER A 163 14.80 -1.52 -25.72
C SER A 163 16.19 -1.74 -25.11
N LYS A 164 17.18 -0.94 -25.54
CA LYS A 164 18.53 -0.89 -24.96
C LYS A 164 18.61 0.11 -23.79
N GLY A 165 17.51 0.83 -23.50
CA GLY A 165 17.51 2.11 -22.80
C GLY A 165 17.96 2.05 -21.36
N GLU A 166 19.12 2.66 -21.13
CA GLU A 166 19.54 3.19 -19.85
C GLU A 166 18.43 4.05 -19.22
N PRO A 167 18.32 4.07 -17.89
CA PRO A 167 17.23 4.75 -17.20
C PRO A 167 17.14 6.26 -17.50
N GLN A 168 18.25 6.91 -17.87
CA GLN A 168 18.27 8.32 -18.29
C GLN A 168 17.51 8.58 -19.60
N VAL A 169 17.62 7.65 -20.57
CA VAL A 169 16.96 7.75 -21.88
C VAL A 169 15.46 7.52 -21.72
N ARG A 170 15.07 6.60 -20.84
CA ARG A 170 13.66 6.37 -20.50
C ARG A 170 13.04 7.60 -19.83
N LEU A 171 13.75 8.21 -18.88
CA LEU A 171 13.31 9.42 -18.20
C LEU A 171 13.11 10.59 -19.17
N SER A 172 14.03 10.80 -20.12
CA SER A 172 13.89 11.86 -21.12
C SER A 172 12.72 11.62 -22.09
N ALA A 173 12.44 10.35 -22.44
CA ALA A 173 11.24 9.97 -23.19
C ALA A 173 9.96 10.37 -22.45
N TYR A 174 9.88 10.02 -21.17
CA TYR A 174 8.72 10.33 -20.33
C TYR A 174 8.53 11.83 -20.15
N LYS A 175 9.61 12.61 -20.00
CA LYS A 175 9.53 14.08 -19.98
C LYS A 175 8.92 14.66 -21.26
N GLY A 176 9.22 14.07 -22.42
CA GLY A 176 8.63 14.47 -23.70
C GLY A 176 7.14 14.11 -23.78
N LEU A 177 6.79 12.86 -23.44
CA LEU A 177 5.42 12.36 -23.47
C LEU A 177 4.50 13.04 -22.45
N SER A 178 5.04 13.46 -21.31
CA SER A 178 4.30 14.15 -20.25
C SER A 178 4.10 15.65 -20.49
N SER A 179 4.58 16.18 -21.62
CA SER A 179 4.41 17.59 -21.95
C SER A 179 2.91 17.92 -22.10
N GLU A 180 2.46 18.97 -21.40
CA GLU A 180 1.05 19.40 -21.37
C GLU A 180 0.49 19.63 -22.79
N VAL A 181 1.31 20.24 -23.66
CA VAL A 181 0.96 20.52 -25.06
C VAL A 181 0.83 19.23 -25.87
N TYR A 182 1.75 18.29 -25.65
CA TYR A 182 1.73 17.01 -26.36
C TYR A 182 0.48 16.20 -26.02
N ILE A 183 0.13 16.13 -24.74
CA ILE A 183 -1.05 15.39 -24.28
C ILE A 183 -2.33 16.02 -24.84
N ALA A 184 -2.46 17.35 -24.76
CA ALA A 184 -3.64 18.07 -25.20
C ALA A 184 -3.92 17.95 -26.71
N LEU A 185 -2.87 17.86 -27.54
CA LEU A 185 -3.02 17.80 -29.00
C LEU A 185 -3.13 16.37 -29.53
N THR A 186 -2.47 15.41 -28.88
CA THR A 186 -2.37 14.04 -29.40
C THR A 186 -3.54 13.17 -28.97
N TYR A 187 -4.02 13.33 -27.73
CA TYR A 187 -4.99 12.41 -27.14
C TYR A 187 -6.40 13.00 -27.12
N PRO A 188 -7.43 12.22 -27.51
CA PRO A 188 -8.83 12.65 -27.47
C PRO A 188 -9.39 12.82 -26.06
N ASP A 189 -8.86 12.10 -25.06
CA ASP A 189 -9.18 12.28 -23.64
C ASP A 189 -7.90 12.61 -22.85
N PRO A 190 -7.52 13.89 -22.74
CA PRO A 190 -6.27 14.30 -22.10
C PRO A 190 -6.26 14.04 -20.60
N ILE A 191 -7.42 14.06 -19.94
CA ILE A 191 -7.53 13.80 -18.50
C ILE A 191 -7.25 12.32 -18.22
N LEU A 192 -7.75 11.40 -19.06
CA LEU A 192 -7.57 9.96 -18.86
C LEU A 192 -6.11 9.61 -19.08
N GLN A 193 -5.55 10.13 -20.17
CA GLN A 193 -4.16 9.90 -20.51
C GLN A 193 -3.23 10.43 -19.42
N ALA A 194 -3.49 11.63 -18.90
CA ALA A 194 -2.70 12.20 -17.82
C ALA A 194 -2.75 11.32 -16.55
N PHE A 195 -3.90 10.73 -16.23
CA PHE A 195 -4.07 9.82 -15.10
C PHE A 195 -3.37 8.48 -15.28
N GLU A 196 -3.45 7.87 -16.47
CA GLU A 196 -2.76 6.61 -16.74
C GLU A 196 -1.24 6.81 -16.72
N LEU A 197 -0.76 7.89 -17.36
CA LEU A 197 0.66 8.22 -17.39
C LEU A 197 1.20 8.61 -16.01
N SER A 198 0.46 9.39 -15.21
CA SER A 198 0.88 9.72 -13.85
C SER A 198 0.97 8.48 -12.96
N HIS A 199 0.02 7.54 -13.09
CA HIS A 199 0.06 6.27 -12.38
C HIS A 199 1.27 5.44 -12.80
N GLU A 200 1.51 5.29 -14.09
CA GLU A 200 2.67 4.56 -14.63
C GLU A 200 3.99 5.16 -14.11
N LEU A 201 4.15 6.48 -14.16
CA LEU A 201 5.33 7.17 -13.64
C LEU A 201 5.53 6.93 -12.14
N ARG A 202 4.46 6.95 -11.33
CA ARG A 202 4.54 6.63 -9.90
C ARG A 202 4.91 5.16 -9.64
N THR A 203 4.49 4.24 -10.51
CA THR A 203 4.92 2.84 -10.41
C THR A 203 6.38 2.67 -10.79
N LEU A 204 6.85 3.33 -11.85
CA LEU A 204 8.25 3.34 -12.26
C LEU A 204 9.16 3.99 -11.22
N ALA A 205 8.70 5.05 -10.57
CA ALA A 205 9.42 5.68 -9.45
C ALA A 205 9.72 4.68 -8.32
N LYS A 206 8.82 3.71 -8.07
CA LYS A 206 9.03 2.67 -7.03
C LYS A 206 10.01 1.59 -7.48
N VAL A 207 10.11 1.32 -8.78
CA VAL A 207 11.02 0.32 -9.36
C VAL A 207 12.42 0.89 -9.54
N GLU A 208 12.53 2.12 -10.05
CA GLU A 208 13.79 2.82 -10.34
C GLU A 208 14.14 3.82 -9.23
N HIS A 209 14.76 3.33 -8.14
CA HIS A 209 15.09 4.15 -6.98
C HIS A 209 16.00 5.36 -7.29
N TYR A 210 16.90 5.26 -8.27
CA TYR A 210 17.86 6.33 -8.60
C TYR A 210 17.18 7.61 -9.13
N PHE A 211 16.09 7.47 -9.92
CA PHE A 211 15.36 8.59 -10.53
C PHE A 211 13.98 8.81 -9.89
N HIS A 212 13.78 8.30 -8.66
CA HIS A 212 12.49 8.33 -7.97
C HIS A 212 11.86 9.74 -7.94
N GLU A 213 12.64 10.74 -7.51
CA GLU A 213 12.17 12.12 -7.41
C GLU A 213 11.79 12.73 -8.76
N ASP A 214 12.52 12.40 -9.83
CA ASP A 214 12.27 12.96 -11.16
C ASP A 214 10.98 12.43 -11.76
N TYR A 215 10.72 11.13 -11.62
CA TYR A 215 9.44 10.54 -12.02
C TYR A 215 8.27 11.11 -11.21
N GLU A 216 8.46 11.28 -9.90
CA GLU A 216 7.41 11.84 -9.04
C GLU A 216 7.11 13.31 -9.38
N LYS A 217 8.14 14.12 -9.67
CA LYS A 217 7.97 15.50 -10.15
C LYS A 217 7.15 15.54 -11.44
N ILE A 218 7.44 14.67 -12.41
CA ILE A 218 6.69 14.60 -13.67
C ILE A 218 5.24 14.16 -13.43
N ALA A 219 5.02 13.14 -12.60
CA ALA A 219 3.68 12.69 -12.26
C ALA A 219 2.86 13.80 -11.59
N ASN A 220 3.47 14.59 -10.70
CA ASN A 220 2.83 15.73 -10.05
C ASN A 220 2.52 16.88 -11.03
N GLN A 221 3.37 17.10 -12.04
CA GLN A 221 3.09 18.06 -13.13
C GLN A 221 1.83 17.65 -13.91
N LEU A 222 1.67 16.36 -14.21
CA LEU A 222 0.45 15.85 -14.86
C LEU A 222 -0.78 16.03 -13.97
N SER A 223 -0.69 15.77 -12.67
CA SER A 223 -1.78 16.04 -11.73
C SER A 223 -2.17 17.54 -11.73
N ILE A 224 -1.19 18.45 -11.77
CA ILE A 224 -1.44 19.90 -11.85
C ILE A 224 -2.08 20.27 -13.19
N PHE A 225 -1.59 19.72 -14.31
CA PHE A 225 -2.18 19.92 -15.64
C PHE A 225 -3.67 19.58 -15.65
N VAL A 226 -4.04 18.42 -15.09
CA VAL A 226 -5.46 18.03 -14.99
C VAL A 226 -6.25 19.03 -14.13
N THR A 227 -5.71 19.51 -13.00
CA THR A 227 -6.42 20.51 -12.19
C THR A 227 -6.64 21.83 -12.93
N ARG A 228 -5.67 22.27 -13.77
CA ARG A 228 -5.84 23.45 -14.61
C ARG A 228 -6.91 23.25 -15.69
N LEU A 229 -7.06 22.03 -16.22
CA LEU A 229 -8.16 21.71 -17.13
C LEU A 229 -9.52 21.80 -16.41
N LEU A 230 -9.59 21.34 -15.15
CA LEU A 230 -10.81 21.47 -14.32
C LEU A 230 -11.17 22.92 -13.98
N ASP A 231 -10.18 23.80 -13.79
CA ASP A 231 -10.42 25.23 -13.54
C ASP A 231 -11.15 25.92 -14.70
N ASN A 232 -11.02 25.37 -15.92
CA ASN A 232 -11.67 25.92 -17.11
C ASN A 232 -13.13 25.49 -17.27
N VAL A 233 -13.63 24.58 -16.42
CA VAL A 233 -15.01 24.12 -16.45
C VAL A 233 -15.92 25.22 -15.90
N ARG A 234 -16.85 25.71 -16.73
CA ARG A 234 -17.68 26.88 -16.39
C ARG A 234 -19.08 26.51 -15.90
N GLY A 235 -19.56 25.32 -16.27
CA GLY A 235 -20.93 24.88 -15.97
C GLY A 235 -21.01 23.58 -15.17
N HIS A 236 -22.14 23.39 -14.48
CA HIS A 236 -22.46 22.13 -13.80
C HIS A 236 -22.60 20.95 -14.77
N GLU A 237 -23.13 21.20 -15.98
CA GLU A 237 -23.29 20.18 -17.02
C GLU A 237 -21.93 19.69 -17.55
N GLU A 238 -21.01 20.61 -17.86
CA GLU A 238 -19.64 20.28 -18.28
C GLU A 238 -18.91 19.46 -17.22
N LEU A 239 -19.03 19.86 -15.94
CA LEU A 239 -18.42 19.13 -14.83
C LEU A 239 -19.00 17.72 -14.69
N GLU A 240 -20.32 17.57 -14.85
CA GLU A 240 -20.98 16.28 -14.74
C GLU A 240 -20.56 15.32 -15.86
N ILE A 241 -20.42 15.84 -17.09
CA ILE A 241 -19.90 15.06 -18.22
C ILE A 241 -18.46 14.60 -17.93
N VAL A 242 -17.58 15.49 -17.46
CA VAL A 242 -16.18 15.14 -17.13
C VAL A 242 -16.09 14.09 -16.03
N LEU A 243 -16.92 14.20 -14.98
CA LEU A 243 -16.88 13.31 -13.82
C LEU A 243 -17.54 11.94 -14.07
N ASN A 244 -18.55 11.88 -14.94
CA ASN A 244 -19.31 10.66 -15.19
C ASN A 244 -18.81 9.85 -16.41
N LYS A 245 -17.92 10.41 -17.24
CA LYS A 245 -17.42 9.72 -18.44
C LYS A 245 -16.63 8.45 -18.08
N THR A 246 -17.02 7.33 -18.68
CA THR A 246 -16.35 6.02 -18.60
C THR A 246 -15.96 5.49 -19.96
N GLY A 247 -14.92 4.65 -19.98
CA GLY A 247 -14.49 3.92 -21.17
C GLY A 247 -13.26 4.51 -21.86
N ARG A 248 -12.78 3.76 -22.85
CA ARG A 248 -11.75 4.19 -23.80
C ARG A 248 -12.29 5.35 -24.64
N PRO A 249 -11.44 6.18 -25.27
CA PRO A 249 -11.88 7.39 -25.97
C PRO A 249 -12.97 7.22 -27.03
N ASN A 250 -13.20 5.98 -27.52
CA ASN A 250 -14.21 5.66 -28.53
C ASN A 250 -15.53 5.12 -27.95
N GLU A 251 -15.66 4.97 -26.62
CA GLU A 251 -16.89 4.53 -25.96
C GLU A 251 -17.45 5.66 -25.09
N GLU A 252 -18.65 6.16 -25.42
CA GLU A 252 -19.38 7.13 -24.60
C GLU A 252 -20.27 6.40 -23.59
N LYS A 253 -19.65 5.81 -22.57
CA LYS A 253 -20.38 5.28 -21.42
C LYS A 253 -20.35 6.33 -20.30
N TYR A 254 -21.44 6.45 -19.58
CA TYR A 254 -21.55 7.37 -18.45
C TYR A 254 -22.07 6.61 -17.23
N GLU A 255 -21.24 6.56 -16.20
CA GLU A 255 -21.60 5.99 -14.90
C GLU A 255 -21.36 7.05 -13.82
N ASN A 256 -22.26 7.11 -12.85
CA ASN A 256 -22.22 8.15 -11.82
C ASN A 256 -20.88 8.11 -11.05
N LEU A 257 -20.11 9.19 -11.15
CA LEU A 257 -18.80 9.40 -10.50
C LEU A 257 -17.69 8.43 -10.91
N ALA A 258 -17.80 7.72 -12.03
CA ALA A 258 -16.81 6.71 -12.36
C ALA A 258 -15.41 7.26 -12.67
N ARG A 259 -15.29 8.49 -13.21
CA ARG A 259 -13.98 9.14 -13.36
C ARG A 259 -13.37 9.51 -12.02
N PHE A 260 -14.22 9.79 -11.05
CA PHE A 260 -13.83 10.08 -9.67
C PHE A 260 -13.34 8.80 -8.97
N ASP A 261 -14.00 7.67 -9.17
CA ASP A 261 -13.55 6.37 -8.66
C ASP A 261 -12.19 5.96 -9.27
N LEU A 262 -12.00 6.22 -10.57
CA LEU A 262 -10.72 6.03 -11.24
C LEU A 262 -9.63 6.95 -10.68
N ALA A 263 -9.94 8.23 -10.41
CA ALA A 263 -9.00 9.14 -9.77
C ALA A 263 -8.56 8.66 -8.38
N ILE A 264 -9.47 8.06 -7.60
CA ILE A 264 -9.13 7.42 -6.32
C ILE A 264 -8.21 6.22 -6.53
N LEU A 265 -8.51 5.38 -7.52
CA LEU A 265 -7.69 4.19 -7.84
C LEU A 265 -6.26 4.56 -8.24
N TYR A 266 -6.08 5.63 -9.03
CA TYR A 266 -4.76 6.14 -9.42
C TYR A 266 -4.11 7.09 -8.41
N GLN A 267 -4.75 7.31 -7.26
CA GLN A 267 -4.26 8.16 -6.16
C GLN A 267 -4.09 9.65 -6.56
N GLU A 268 -4.95 10.16 -7.43
CA GLU A 268 -4.95 11.55 -7.93
C GLU A 268 -5.58 12.53 -6.93
N LYS A 269 -4.82 12.83 -5.85
CA LYS A 269 -5.29 13.67 -4.74
C LYS A 269 -5.67 15.09 -5.17
N ALA A 270 -4.90 15.70 -6.06
CA ALA A 270 -5.12 17.08 -6.51
C ALA A 270 -6.47 17.25 -7.23
N PHE A 271 -6.79 16.31 -8.13
CA PHE A 271 -8.08 16.25 -8.82
C PHE A 271 -9.25 16.10 -7.85
N VAL A 272 -9.14 15.15 -6.92
CA VAL A 272 -10.18 14.88 -5.91
C VAL A 272 -10.40 16.09 -5.01
N SER A 273 -9.33 16.77 -4.60
CA SER A 273 -9.39 17.95 -3.72
C SER A 273 -9.89 19.23 -4.39
N HIS A 274 -10.08 19.22 -5.72
CA HIS A 274 -10.48 20.40 -6.48
C HIS A 274 -11.83 20.95 -6.02
N SER A 275 -11.95 22.28 -5.94
CA SER A 275 -13.13 22.98 -5.41
C SER A 275 -14.43 22.60 -6.13
N ASN A 276 -14.40 22.49 -7.47
CA ASN A 276 -15.57 22.12 -8.28
C ASN A 276 -16.00 20.67 -7.98
N CYS A 277 -15.04 19.76 -7.89
CA CYS A 277 -15.29 18.36 -7.54
C CYS A 277 -15.88 18.23 -6.12
N GLN A 278 -15.28 18.93 -5.15
CA GLN A 278 -15.75 18.96 -3.77
C GLN A 278 -17.15 19.56 -3.65
N GLN A 279 -17.48 20.61 -4.42
CA GLN A 279 -18.81 21.19 -4.45
C GLN A 279 -19.86 20.18 -4.95
N LYS A 280 -19.57 19.45 -6.04
CA LYS A 280 -20.49 18.42 -6.58
C LYS A 280 -20.67 17.25 -5.59
N LEU A 281 -19.61 16.83 -4.92
CA LEU A 281 -19.71 15.82 -3.85
C LEU A 281 -20.57 16.31 -2.69
N MET A 282 -20.41 17.57 -2.29
CA MET A 282 -21.20 18.18 -1.21
C MET A 282 -22.66 18.33 -1.58
N GLU A 283 -22.97 18.63 -2.84
CA GLU A 283 -24.34 18.62 -3.37
C GLU A 283 -24.94 17.21 -3.26
N LYS A 284 -24.24 16.19 -3.75
CA LYS A 284 -24.67 14.78 -3.65
C LYS A 284 -24.77 14.28 -2.20
N TRP A 285 -23.92 14.80 -1.30
CA TRP A 285 -23.91 14.43 0.12
C TRP A 285 -25.07 15.02 0.91
N TYR A 286 -25.57 16.21 0.54
CA TYR A 286 -26.61 16.94 1.28
C TYR A 286 -27.96 17.07 0.55
N GLU A 287 -28.15 16.39 -0.58
CA GLU A 287 -29.31 16.47 -1.49
C GLU A 287 -30.64 16.89 -0.83
N ASN A 288 -31.17 16.10 0.14
CA ASN A 288 -32.44 16.42 0.84
C ASN A 288 -32.26 17.04 2.24
N LEU A 289 -31.02 17.29 2.67
CA LEU A 289 -30.64 17.77 4.01
C LEU A 289 -29.87 19.10 3.97
N SER A 290 -29.95 19.84 2.87
CA SER A 290 -29.25 21.12 2.67
C SER A 290 -29.63 22.16 3.74
N ALA A 291 -30.89 22.15 4.21
CA ALA A 291 -31.36 23.00 5.29
C ALA A 291 -30.59 22.80 6.62
N ILE A 292 -30.12 21.57 6.89
CA ILE A 292 -29.35 21.25 8.11
C ILE A 292 -27.93 21.80 8.01
N LYS A 293 -27.33 21.80 6.81
CA LYS A 293 -25.98 22.35 6.57
C LYS A 293 -25.90 23.82 6.99
N ASN A 294 -26.92 24.60 6.65
CA ASN A 294 -26.97 26.05 6.88
C ASN A 294 -27.58 26.43 8.24
N ALA A 295 -27.99 25.45 9.06
CA ALA A 295 -28.64 25.72 10.33
C ALA A 295 -27.63 26.15 11.43
N HIS A 296 -28.08 27.01 12.35
CA HIS A 296 -27.32 27.37 13.55
C HIS A 296 -26.99 26.14 14.40
N LEU A 297 -25.89 26.24 15.17
CA LEU A 297 -25.36 25.15 16.00
C LEU A 297 -26.42 24.53 16.93
N THR A 298 -27.29 25.34 17.54
CA THR A 298 -28.36 24.88 18.43
C THR A 298 -29.38 23.99 17.73
N LYS A 299 -29.86 24.40 16.54
CA LYS A 299 -30.76 23.60 15.72
C LYS A 299 -30.10 22.31 15.22
N ARG A 300 -28.78 22.37 14.91
CA ARG A 300 -28.00 21.19 14.53
C ARG A 300 -27.86 20.20 15.70
N LEU A 301 -27.58 20.69 16.90
CA LEU A 301 -27.46 19.87 18.10
C LEU A 301 -28.80 19.24 18.49
N LEU A 302 -29.90 19.99 18.42
CA LEU A 302 -31.24 19.46 18.63
C LEU A 302 -31.59 18.36 17.61
N PHE A 303 -31.26 18.58 16.33
CA PHE A 303 -31.44 17.57 15.29
C PHE A 303 -30.66 16.29 15.60
N TYR A 304 -29.40 16.40 16.04
CA TYR A 304 -28.60 15.23 16.38
C TYR A 304 -29.11 14.48 17.61
N LEU A 305 -29.55 15.20 18.65
CA LEU A 305 -30.19 14.57 19.82
C LEU A 305 -31.47 13.83 19.42
N ALA A 306 -32.34 14.47 18.63
CA ALA A 306 -33.54 13.83 18.11
C ALA A 306 -33.21 12.62 17.23
N PHE A 307 -32.17 12.72 16.39
CA PHE A 307 -31.72 11.63 15.52
C PHE A 307 -31.24 10.42 16.32
N ILE A 308 -30.46 10.61 17.39
CA ILE A 308 -29.99 9.51 18.25
C ILE A 308 -31.17 8.74 18.85
N ILE A 309 -32.17 9.45 19.35
CA ILE A 309 -33.36 8.83 19.98
C ILE A 309 -34.24 8.13 18.93
N CYS A 310 -34.40 8.74 17.75
CA CYS A 310 -35.25 8.22 16.69
C CYS A 310 -34.59 7.11 15.85
N LEU A 311 -33.26 6.93 15.91
CA LEU A 311 -32.51 5.97 15.11
C LEU A 311 -33.06 4.53 15.13
N PRO A 312 -33.37 3.89 16.27
CA PRO A 312 -33.92 2.53 16.28
C PRO A 312 -35.25 2.43 15.52
N PHE A 313 -36.11 3.46 15.64
CA PHE A 313 -37.38 3.53 14.92
C PHE A 313 -37.17 3.76 13.41
N LEU A 314 -36.19 4.57 13.03
CA LEU A 314 -35.85 4.83 11.62
C LEU A 314 -35.31 3.57 10.93
N LEU A 315 -34.44 2.80 11.61
CA LEU A 315 -33.92 1.53 11.08
C LEU A 315 -35.02 0.48 10.92
N LEU A 316 -35.93 0.40 11.89
CA LEU A 316 -37.08 -0.50 11.83
C LEU A 316 -38.02 -0.11 10.68
N ALA A 317 -38.30 1.19 10.52
CA ALA A 317 -39.08 1.70 9.40
C ALA A 317 -38.41 1.45 8.04
N TYR A 318 -37.07 1.54 7.95
CA TYR A 318 -36.31 1.23 6.75
C TYR A 318 -36.41 -0.27 6.39
N TYR A 319 -36.34 -1.16 7.38
CA TYR A 319 -36.44 -2.60 7.17
C TYR A 319 -37.84 -3.01 6.67
N PHE A 320 -38.91 -2.49 7.29
CA PHE A 320 -40.28 -2.84 6.91
C PHE A 320 -40.78 -2.09 5.66
N PHE A 321 -40.40 -0.82 5.49
CA PHE A 321 -40.92 0.05 4.43
C PHE A 321 -39.80 0.78 3.68
N PRO A 322 -38.98 0.05 2.89
CA PRO A 322 -37.83 0.63 2.20
C PRO A 322 -38.21 1.67 1.14
N LYS A 323 -39.41 1.57 0.54
CA LYS A 323 -39.90 2.51 -0.48
C LYS A 323 -40.58 3.77 0.09
N SER A 324 -40.67 3.89 1.42
CA SER A 324 -41.27 5.07 2.06
C SER A 324 -40.39 6.31 1.92
N LYS A 325 -40.95 7.52 2.17
CA LYS A 325 -40.18 8.78 2.22
C LYS A 325 -39.07 8.76 3.29
N ILE A 326 -39.29 8.03 4.38
CA ILE A 326 -38.28 7.81 5.43
C ILE A 326 -37.20 6.86 4.92
N GLY A 327 -37.59 5.82 4.19
CA GLY A 327 -36.66 4.88 3.57
C GLY A 327 -35.75 5.52 2.51
N SER A 328 -36.29 6.42 1.68
CA SER A 328 -35.48 7.19 0.73
C SER A 328 -34.52 8.16 1.42
N LEU A 329 -34.92 8.76 2.55
CA LEU A 329 -34.04 9.58 3.38
C LEU A 329 -32.89 8.75 3.98
N CYS A 330 -33.17 7.52 4.46
CA CYS A 330 -32.16 6.59 4.95
C CYS A 330 -31.21 6.06 3.87
N HIS A 331 -31.60 6.14 2.59
CA HIS A 331 -30.71 5.75 1.51
C HIS A 331 -29.54 6.72 1.29
N GLN A 332 -29.67 7.96 1.79
CA GLN A 332 -28.66 9.01 1.59
C GLN A 332 -27.35 8.71 2.33
N PRO A 333 -26.19 8.99 1.70
CA PRO A 333 -24.87 8.63 2.25
C PRO A 333 -24.59 9.31 3.59
N ASN A 334 -25.00 10.56 3.75
CA ASN A 334 -24.83 11.34 4.98
C ASN A 334 -25.57 10.73 6.17
N LEU A 335 -26.82 10.28 5.96
CA LEU A 335 -27.59 9.66 7.04
C LEU A 335 -27.06 8.27 7.38
N LYS A 336 -26.62 7.49 6.38
CA LYS A 336 -25.96 6.20 6.59
C LYS A 336 -24.70 6.35 7.45
N LEU A 337 -23.84 7.31 7.12
CA LEU A 337 -22.64 7.59 7.91
C LEU A 337 -22.99 7.98 9.36
N LYS A 338 -23.93 8.90 9.54
CA LYS A 338 -24.35 9.33 10.89
C LYS A 338 -24.95 8.17 11.68
N ALA A 339 -25.78 7.34 11.05
CA ALA A 339 -26.35 6.17 11.69
C ALA A 339 -25.27 5.17 12.14
N TYR A 340 -24.26 4.96 11.31
CA TYR A 340 -23.09 4.15 11.65
C TYR A 340 -22.35 4.72 12.86
N ILE A 341 -22.03 6.02 12.88
CA ILE A 341 -21.33 6.67 13.99
C ILE A 341 -22.14 6.55 15.29
N VAL A 342 -23.45 6.82 15.25
CA VAL A 342 -24.32 6.71 16.43
C VAL A 342 -24.39 5.27 16.94
N SER A 343 -24.53 4.28 16.05
CA SER A 343 -24.51 2.87 16.41
C SER A 343 -23.17 2.46 17.04
N TYR A 344 -22.06 2.97 16.51
CA TYR A 344 -20.73 2.67 17.03
C TYR A 344 -20.50 3.29 18.42
N LEU A 345 -20.94 4.51 18.64
CA LEU A 345 -20.92 5.14 19.97
C LEU A 345 -21.83 4.41 20.97
N ALA A 346 -22.99 3.92 20.53
CA ALA A 346 -23.86 3.09 21.35
C ALA A 346 -23.18 1.76 21.75
N PHE A 347 -22.42 1.13 20.84
CA PHE A 347 -21.61 -0.04 21.13
C PHE A 347 -20.52 0.23 22.19
N ILE A 348 -19.79 1.35 22.08
CA ILE A 348 -18.83 1.75 23.11
C ILE A 348 -19.53 2.03 24.45
N SER A 349 -20.68 2.68 24.43
CA SER A 349 -21.48 2.93 25.65
C SER A 349 -21.91 1.61 26.30
N LEU A 350 -22.25 0.60 25.49
CA LEU A 350 -22.60 -0.74 25.95
C LEU A 350 -21.40 -1.46 26.59
N ILE A 351 -20.19 -1.33 26.02
CA ILE A 351 -18.96 -1.85 26.63
C ILE A 351 -18.73 -1.22 28.00
N ILE A 352 -18.84 0.10 28.11
CA ILE A 352 -18.68 0.82 29.39
C ILE A 352 -19.74 0.35 30.40
N ALA A 353 -21.00 0.20 29.97
CA ALA A 353 -22.08 -0.30 30.81
C ALA A 353 -21.82 -1.75 31.27
N SER A 354 -21.29 -2.62 30.39
CA SER A 354 -20.91 -4.00 30.72
C SER A 354 -19.79 -4.05 31.75
N SER A 355 -18.78 -3.18 31.61
CA SER A 355 -17.69 -3.05 32.59
C SER A 355 -18.20 -2.57 33.94
N TYR A 356 -19.08 -1.57 33.97
CA TYR A 356 -19.70 -1.08 35.20
C TYR A 356 -20.55 -2.17 35.88
N PHE A 357 -21.37 -2.88 35.10
CA PHE A 357 -22.19 -3.98 35.60
C PHE A 357 -21.32 -5.07 36.23
N SER A 358 -20.24 -5.48 35.56
CA SER A 358 -19.31 -6.50 36.05
C SER A 358 -18.70 -6.11 37.40
N ILE A 359 -18.31 -4.85 37.58
CA ILE A 359 -17.78 -4.33 38.86
C ILE A 359 -18.84 -4.39 39.96
N SER A 360 -20.06 -3.93 39.69
CA SER A 360 -21.15 -3.95 40.69
C SER A 360 -21.58 -5.36 41.08
N HIS A 361 -21.42 -6.33 40.16
CA HIS A 361 -21.80 -7.71 40.42
C HIS A 361 -20.73 -8.48 41.21
N LEU A 362 -19.45 -8.15 41.06
CA LEU A 362 -18.36 -8.68 41.92
C LEU A 362 -18.59 -8.37 43.41
N GLN A 363 -19.33 -7.30 43.74
CA GLN A 363 -19.70 -6.97 45.12
C GLN A 363 -20.85 -7.83 45.68
N LYS A 364 -21.55 -8.58 44.82
CA LYS A 364 -22.61 -9.52 45.18
C LYS A 364 -22.15 -10.94 44.85
N THR A 365 -21.08 -11.39 45.49
CA THR A 365 -20.65 -12.80 45.40
C THR A 365 -21.79 -13.68 45.89
N LYS A 366 -22.28 -14.58 45.04
CA LYS A 366 -23.18 -15.64 45.47
C LYS A 366 -22.31 -16.76 46.02
N TYR A 367 -22.43 -17.01 47.32
CA TYR A 367 -21.77 -18.15 47.93
C TYR A 367 -22.57 -19.43 47.63
N LEU A 368 -21.90 -20.59 47.71
CA LEU A 368 -22.56 -21.88 47.58
C LEU A 368 -23.75 -22.03 48.56
N SER A 369 -23.61 -21.47 49.77
CA SER A 369 -24.67 -21.43 50.80
C SER A 369 -25.93 -20.70 50.36
N ASP A 370 -25.79 -19.66 49.54
CA ASP A 370 -26.91 -18.84 49.05
C ASP A 370 -27.58 -19.47 47.83
N TYR A 371 -26.88 -20.38 47.15
CA TYR A 371 -27.33 -21.02 45.92
C TYR A 371 -28.12 -22.30 46.21
N ASP A 372 -27.54 -23.22 46.99
CA ASP A 372 -28.19 -24.47 47.39
C ASP A 372 -27.70 -24.91 48.78
N SER A 373 -28.58 -24.77 49.77
CA SER A 373 -28.26 -25.08 51.17
C SER A 373 -28.10 -26.58 51.43
N GLU A 374 -28.75 -27.45 50.64
CA GLU A 374 -28.61 -28.90 50.79
C GLU A 374 -27.22 -29.35 50.34
N ILE A 375 -26.79 -28.87 49.18
CA ILE A 375 -25.46 -29.19 48.62
C ILE A 375 -24.35 -28.59 49.45
N TYR A 376 -24.54 -27.38 49.95
CA TYR A 376 -23.62 -26.77 50.90
C TYR A 376 -23.40 -27.67 52.12
N ASN A 377 -24.47 -28.25 52.69
CA ASN A 377 -24.35 -29.16 53.83
C ASN A 377 -23.62 -30.47 53.47
N TYR A 378 -23.84 -31.03 52.26
CA TYR A 378 -23.08 -32.18 51.77
C TYR A 378 -21.59 -31.87 51.59
N TYR A 379 -21.27 -30.70 51.04
CA TYR A 379 -19.90 -30.22 50.88
C TYR A 379 -19.20 -30.10 52.24
N ILE A 380 -19.83 -29.45 53.22
CA ILE A 380 -19.26 -29.31 54.56
C ILE A 380 -19.01 -30.68 55.19
N LYS A 381 -20.02 -31.56 55.16
CA LYS A 381 -19.96 -32.88 55.80
C LYS A 381 -18.93 -33.82 55.19
N HIS A 382 -18.81 -33.86 53.85
CA HIS A 382 -18.04 -34.90 53.17
C HIS A 382 -16.67 -34.43 52.65
N ILE A 383 -16.50 -33.13 52.38
CA ILE A 383 -15.24 -32.57 51.86
C ILE A 383 -14.52 -31.75 52.93
N TYR A 384 -15.20 -30.84 53.62
CA TYR A 384 -14.57 -29.96 54.60
C TYR A 384 -14.22 -30.70 55.91
N GLU A 385 -15.16 -31.47 56.47
CA GLU A 385 -14.99 -32.20 57.73
C GLU A 385 -14.13 -33.48 57.57
N ASN A 386 -13.98 -34.01 56.35
CA ASN A 386 -13.17 -35.20 56.09
C ASN A 386 -11.67 -34.85 56.02
N ILE A 387 -10.99 -35.00 57.16
CA ILE A 387 -9.56 -34.67 57.32
C ILE A 387 -8.66 -35.38 56.30
N GLN A 388 -8.92 -36.66 56.00
CA GLN A 388 -8.08 -37.45 55.10
C GLN A 388 -8.18 -36.95 53.66
N LEU A 389 -9.41 -36.83 53.14
CA LEU A 389 -9.66 -36.32 51.80
C LEU A 389 -9.15 -34.88 51.63
N ARG A 390 -9.33 -34.04 52.65
CA ARG A 390 -8.85 -32.66 52.65
C ARG A 390 -7.33 -32.58 52.56
N ASN A 391 -6.60 -33.37 53.35
CA ASN A 391 -5.14 -33.39 53.32
C ASN A 391 -4.62 -33.92 51.97
N ASP A 392 -5.26 -34.96 51.43
CA ASP A 392 -4.92 -35.51 50.11
C ASP A 392 -5.14 -34.45 49.00
N LEU A 393 -6.24 -33.69 49.05
CA LEU A 393 -6.51 -32.59 48.10
C LEU A 393 -5.52 -31.43 48.24
N ILE A 394 -5.13 -31.07 49.47
CA ILE A 394 -4.12 -30.03 49.72
C ILE A 394 -2.76 -30.47 49.14
N SER A 395 -2.39 -31.73 49.33
CA SER A 395 -1.14 -32.28 48.77
C SER A 395 -1.09 -32.27 47.25
N LEU A 396 -2.23 -32.48 46.56
CA LEU A 396 -2.30 -32.29 45.11
C LEU A 396 -2.11 -30.84 44.69
N ASN A 397 -2.68 -29.89 45.45
CA ASN A 397 -2.61 -28.46 45.14
C ASN A 397 -1.18 -27.91 45.32
N GLU A 398 -0.44 -28.37 46.34
CA GLU A 398 0.97 -28.00 46.58
C GLU A 398 1.92 -28.51 45.49
N ASN A 399 1.56 -29.59 44.79
CA ASN A 399 2.35 -30.11 43.66
C ASN A 399 2.15 -29.30 42.37
N GLU A 400 1.09 -28.50 42.24
CA GLU A 400 0.82 -27.65 41.07
C GLU A 400 1.24 -26.18 41.25
N HIS A 401 1.33 -25.67 42.49
CA HIS A 401 1.75 -24.30 42.78
C HIS A 401 3.12 -24.25 43.48
N ASP A 402 4.12 -23.68 42.79
CA ASP A 402 5.45 -23.44 43.35
C ASP A 402 5.36 -22.75 44.73
N SER A 403 5.86 -23.47 45.73
CA SER A 403 5.96 -23.13 47.14
C SER A 403 6.47 -21.71 47.38
N ASN A 404 5.69 -20.90 48.11
CA ASN A 404 6.13 -19.91 49.10
C ASN A 404 4.93 -19.11 49.61
N ASN A 405 4.22 -19.59 50.64
CA ASN A 405 3.58 -18.75 51.65
C ASN A 405 3.06 -19.60 52.81
N ASP A 406 3.74 -19.49 53.96
CA ASP A 406 3.48 -20.17 55.23
C ASP A 406 2.29 -19.54 56.00
N ASN A 407 1.05 -19.66 55.50
CA ASN A 407 -0.13 -19.37 56.34
C ASN A 407 -1.24 -20.42 56.10
N ASP A 408 -1.47 -21.24 57.12
CA ASP A 408 -2.37 -22.40 57.24
C ASP A 408 -3.90 -22.13 57.07
N THR A 409 -4.34 -21.12 56.33
CA THR A 409 -5.78 -20.76 56.28
C THR A 409 -6.43 -20.56 54.92
N ASP A 410 -5.67 -20.47 53.82
CA ASP A 410 -6.24 -20.20 52.49
C ASP A 410 -6.04 -21.38 51.52
N SER A 411 -6.63 -22.53 51.87
CA SER A 411 -6.74 -23.67 50.94
C SER A 411 -7.95 -23.50 50.02
N LEU A 412 -7.86 -23.99 48.77
CA LEU A 412 -8.98 -24.09 47.79
C LEU A 412 -10.29 -24.59 48.44
N ILE A 413 -10.16 -25.38 49.50
CA ILE A 413 -11.22 -25.86 50.37
C ILE A 413 -11.47 -24.82 51.48
N ASN A 414 -12.44 -23.95 51.25
CA ASN A 414 -12.95 -23.00 52.26
C ASN A 414 -14.39 -23.38 52.65
N CYS A 415 -14.84 -22.97 53.83
CA CYS A 415 -16.23 -23.12 54.26
C CYS A 415 -17.20 -22.46 53.28
N ASN A 416 -16.84 -21.28 52.77
CA ASN A 416 -17.68 -20.49 51.88
C ASN A 416 -17.06 -20.38 50.48
N ILE A 417 -17.47 -21.25 49.57
CA ILE A 417 -17.04 -21.19 48.16
C ILE A 417 -17.83 -20.10 47.43
N SER A 418 -17.12 -19.17 46.79
CA SER A 418 -17.70 -18.22 45.85
C SER A 418 -17.94 -18.90 44.50
N LEU A 419 -19.15 -18.75 43.92
CA LEU A 419 -19.51 -19.47 42.69
C LEU A 419 -19.13 -18.68 41.42
N ARG A 420 -18.48 -19.37 40.46
CA ARG A 420 -18.25 -18.82 39.11
C ARG A 420 -19.58 -18.58 38.39
N PHE A 421 -19.56 -17.61 37.49
CA PHE A 421 -20.71 -17.21 36.70
C PHE A 421 -21.17 -18.34 35.76
N MET A 422 -22.44 -18.75 35.87
CA MET A 422 -23.04 -19.83 35.07
C MET A 422 -24.04 -19.37 34.01
N GLU A 423 -24.63 -18.19 34.18
CA GLU A 423 -25.63 -17.62 33.27
C GLU A 423 -24.98 -16.59 32.36
N PRO A 424 -25.50 -16.27 31.17
CA PRO A 424 -24.93 -15.21 30.34
C PRO A 424 -25.39 -13.81 30.80
N ASN A 425 -24.47 -12.84 30.83
CA ASN A 425 -24.82 -11.46 31.17
C ASN A 425 -25.63 -10.83 30.01
N PRO A 426 -26.78 -10.17 30.27
CA PRO A 426 -27.57 -9.53 29.21
C PRO A 426 -26.75 -8.53 28.37
N PHE A 427 -25.80 -7.81 28.98
CA PHE A 427 -24.89 -6.92 28.25
C PHE A 427 -23.93 -7.68 27.33
N GLN A 428 -23.41 -8.85 27.77
CA GLN A 428 -22.55 -9.70 26.93
C GLN A 428 -23.32 -10.27 25.73
N ILE A 429 -24.59 -10.66 25.92
CA ILE A 429 -25.46 -11.10 24.82
C ILE A 429 -25.65 -9.97 23.81
N ALA A 430 -25.91 -8.74 24.27
CA ALA A 430 -26.02 -7.59 23.39
C ALA A 430 -24.71 -7.35 22.62
N ILE A 431 -23.57 -7.33 23.30
CA ILE A 431 -22.24 -7.18 22.67
C ILE A 431 -22.02 -8.29 21.61
N PHE A 432 -22.39 -9.53 21.91
CA PHE A 432 -22.26 -10.66 20.99
C PHE A 432 -23.04 -10.43 19.67
N ILE A 433 -24.27 -9.93 19.77
CA ILE A 433 -25.09 -9.58 18.59
C ILE A 433 -24.40 -8.49 17.75
N TRP A 434 -23.79 -7.48 18.39
CA TRP A 434 -23.02 -6.45 17.69
C TRP A 434 -21.78 -7.02 16.99
N VAL A 435 -21.04 -7.89 17.66
CA VAL A 435 -19.83 -8.53 17.11
C VAL A 435 -20.17 -9.38 15.89
N ILE A 436 -21.27 -10.13 15.90
CA ILE A 436 -21.76 -10.83 14.70
C ILE A 436 -22.01 -9.85 13.55
N GLY A 437 -22.61 -8.68 13.84
CA GLY A 437 -22.81 -7.61 12.87
C GLY A 437 -21.50 -7.09 12.26
N PHE A 438 -20.47 -6.86 13.07
CA PHE A 438 -19.15 -6.43 12.59
C PHE A 438 -18.46 -7.49 11.75
N VAL A 439 -18.48 -8.76 12.18
CA VAL A 439 -17.93 -9.87 11.40
C VAL A 439 -18.62 -9.98 10.04
N TRP A 440 -19.94 -9.86 10.01
CA TRP A 440 -20.70 -9.87 8.76
C TRP A 440 -20.36 -8.68 7.85
N GLN A 441 -20.17 -7.49 8.41
CA GLN A 441 -19.75 -6.30 7.69
C GLN A 441 -18.36 -6.51 7.05
N GLU A 442 -17.39 -7.02 7.80
CA GLU A 442 -16.04 -7.30 7.29
C GLU A 442 -16.06 -8.35 6.18
N ILE A 443 -16.83 -9.43 6.35
CA ILE A 443 -16.99 -10.47 5.33
C ILE A 443 -17.51 -9.84 4.02
N LYS A 444 -18.55 -9.00 4.09
CA LYS A 444 -19.07 -8.31 2.91
C LYS A 444 -18.03 -7.40 2.25
N GLN A 445 -17.24 -6.68 3.05
CA GLN A 445 -16.20 -5.79 2.53
C GLN A 445 -15.09 -6.58 1.82
N ILE A 446 -14.66 -7.71 2.38
CA ILE A 446 -13.67 -8.61 1.77
C ILE A 446 -14.20 -9.18 0.45
N PHE A 447 -15.46 -9.63 0.40
CA PHE A 447 -16.06 -10.15 -0.84
C PHE A 447 -16.25 -9.07 -1.90
N GLY A 448 -16.60 -7.84 -1.52
CA GLY A 448 -16.83 -6.75 -2.46
C GLY A 448 -15.55 -6.16 -3.07
N SER A 449 -14.52 -5.96 -2.26
CA SER A 449 -13.25 -5.32 -2.69
C SER A 449 -12.17 -6.31 -3.11
N GLY A 450 -12.27 -7.57 -2.69
CA GLY A 450 -11.22 -8.57 -2.83
C GLY A 450 -10.15 -8.46 -1.72
N ILE A 451 -9.59 -9.61 -1.34
CA ILE A 451 -8.66 -9.74 -0.20
C ILE A 451 -7.41 -8.85 -0.33
N ARG A 452 -6.87 -8.69 -1.55
CA ARG A 452 -5.63 -7.92 -1.78
C ARG A 452 -5.82 -6.44 -1.52
N VAL A 453 -6.93 -5.86 -2.00
CA VAL A 453 -7.24 -4.44 -1.78
C VAL A 453 -7.57 -4.21 -0.31
N TYR A 454 -8.35 -5.12 0.28
CA TYR A 454 -8.71 -5.07 1.69
C TYR A 454 -7.49 -4.98 2.61
N LEU A 455 -6.49 -5.85 2.40
CA LEU A 455 -5.24 -5.91 3.18
C LEU A 455 -4.27 -4.75 2.90
N THR A 456 -4.56 -3.85 1.96
CA THR A 456 -3.72 -2.67 1.73
C THR A 456 -4.02 -1.55 2.73
N SER A 457 -5.22 -1.54 3.32
CA SER A 457 -5.64 -0.48 4.25
C SER A 457 -5.27 -0.80 5.70
N HIS A 458 -4.54 0.10 6.35
CA HIS A 458 -4.17 -0.01 7.76
C HIS A 458 -5.39 -0.08 8.69
N SER A 459 -6.47 0.64 8.38
CA SER A 459 -7.68 0.66 9.20
C SER A 459 -8.38 -0.71 9.24
N ASN A 460 -8.36 -1.42 8.11
CA ASN A 460 -8.99 -2.74 8.01
C ASN A 460 -8.26 -3.78 8.87
N TYR A 461 -6.95 -3.65 9.07
CA TYR A 461 -6.21 -4.52 10.01
C TYR A 461 -6.68 -4.34 11.45
N VAL A 462 -6.93 -3.10 11.88
CA VAL A 462 -7.43 -2.83 13.23
C VAL A 462 -8.83 -3.41 13.43
N ASP A 463 -9.69 -3.32 12.41
CA ASP A 463 -11.04 -3.90 12.42
C ASP A 463 -11.00 -5.43 12.48
N CYS A 464 -10.13 -6.05 11.68
CA CYS A 464 -9.92 -7.50 11.68
C CYS A 464 -9.39 -7.99 13.04
N LEU A 465 -8.38 -7.31 13.59
CA LEU A 465 -7.81 -7.60 14.91
C LEU A 465 -8.87 -7.49 16.01
N MET A 466 -9.64 -6.40 16.02
CA MET A 466 -10.72 -6.19 16.97
C MET A 466 -11.74 -7.34 16.93
N ASN A 467 -12.18 -7.74 15.74
CA ASN A 467 -13.13 -8.83 15.58
C ASN A 467 -12.57 -10.18 16.05
N ILE A 468 -11.30 -10.47 15.75
CA ILE A 468 -10.63 -11.70 16.22
C ILE A 468 -10.58 -11.72 17.75
N LEU A 469 -10.20 -10.61 18.39
CA LEU A 469 -10.12 -10.50 19.85
C LEU A 469 -11.49 -10.70 20.51
N TYR A 470 -12.56 -10.12 19.95
CA TYR A 470 -13.91 -10.36 20.48
C TYR A 470 -14.41 -11.79 20.26
N ILE A 471 -14.09 -12.41 19.12
CA ILE A 471 -14.44 -13.83 18.89
C ILE A 471 -13.73 -14.71 19.92
N LEU A 472 -12.42 -14.50 20.13
CA LEU A 472 -11.65 -15.24 21.12
C LEU A 472 -12.23 -15.06 22.53
N TYR A 473 -12.58 -13.82 22.92
CA TYR A 473 -13.26 -13.54 24.17
C TYR A 473 -14.52 -14.42 24.35
N PHE A 474 -15.41 -14.46 23.36
CA PHE A 474 -16.63 -15.24 23.45
C PHE A 474 -16.39 -16.76 23.44
N ILE A 475 -15.38 -17.24 22.70
CA ILE A 475 -14.99 -18.66 22.70
C ILE A 475 -14.51 -19.07 24.10
N PHE A 476 -13.60 -18.31 24.70
CA PHE A 476 -13.08 -18.63 26.03
C PHE A 476 -14.17 -18.47 27.11
N LEU A 477 -14.99 -17.43 27.04
CA LEU A 477 -16.12 -17.27 27.94
C LEU A 477 -17.10 -18.45 27.86
N TYR A 478 -17.45 -18.87 26.64
CA TYR A 478 -18.31 -20.03 26.43
C TYR A 478 -17.67 -21.32 26.98
N SER A 479 -16.37 -21.52 26.78
CA SER A 479 -15.65 -22.68 27.32
C SER A 479 -15.69 -22.73 28.85
N THR A 480 -15.46 -21.59 29.52
CA THR A 480 -15.58 -21.46 30.98
C THR A 480 -17.00 -21.78 31.43
N MET A 481 -18.03 -21.23 30.75
CA MET A 481 -19.43 -21.51 31.09
C MET A 481 -19.79 -22.99 30.96
N VAL A 482 -19.32 -23.67 29.90
CA VAL A 482 -19.54 -25.11 29.70
C VAL A 482 -18.86 -25.90 30.81
N LEU A 483 -17.59 -25.62 31.11
CA LEU A 483 -16.83 -26.32 32.14
C LEU A 483 -17.46 -26.14 33.53
N THR A 484 -17.76 -24.89 33.92
CA THR A 484 -18.45 -24.59 35.17
C THR A 484 -19.80 -25.30 35.26
N ARG A 485 -20.59 -25.31 34.18
CA ARG A 485 -21.89 -26.00 34.17
C ARG A 485 -21.74 -27.52 34.28
N THR A 486 -20.76 -28.12 33.61
CA THR A 486 -20.50 -29.57 33.73
C THR A 486 -20.03 -29.95 35.13
N SER A 487 -19.16 -29.14 35.74
CA SER A 487 -18.71 -29.32 37.12
C SER A 487 -19.88 -29.19 38.09
N MET A 488 -20.72 -28.17 37.93
CA MET A 488 -21.89 -27.97 38.79
C MET A 488 -22.94 -29.08 38.63
N ASN A 489 -23.22 -29.54 37.41
CA ASN A 489 -24.12 -30.68 37.19
C ASN A 489 -23.60 -31.97 37.86
N THR A 490 -22.28 -32.18 37.84
CA THR A 490 -21.65 -33.32 38.51
C THR A 490 -21.73 -33.15 40.03
N PHE A 491 -21.55 -31.93 40.53
CA PHE A 491 -21.66 -31.58 41.94
C PHE A 491 -23.11 -31.72 42.47
N HIS A 492 -24.12 -31.52 41.63
CA HIS A 492 -25.53 -31.83 41.96
C HIS A 492 -25.87 -33.33 41.89
N SER A 493 -25.00 -34.17 41.32
CA SER A 493 -25.28 -35.60 41.17
C SER A 493 -25.19 -36.34 42.49
N SER A 494 -26.25 -37.05 42.89
CA SER A 494 -26.23 -37.90 44.08
C SER A 494 -25.15 -39.01 44.00
N VAL A 495 -24.92 -39.55 42.80
CA VAL A 495 -23.93 -40.60 42.54
C VAL A 495 -22.51 -40.15 42.90
N TYR A 496 -22.20 -38.87 42.68
CA TYR A 496 -20.91 -38.28 43.04
C TYR A 496 -20.73 -38.25 44.55
N TRP A 497 -21.73 -37.77 45.29
CA TRP A 497 -21.68 -37.72 46.76
C TRP A 497 -21.65 -39.11 47.40
N ASP A 498 -22.35 -40.10 46.84
CA ASP A 498 -22.29 -41.50 47.29
C ASP A 498 -20.91 -42.14 47.08
N ALA A 499 -20.15 -41.70 46.07
CA ALA A 499 -18.78 -42.12 45.84
C ALA A 499 -17.81 -41.45 46.84
N ILE A 500 -17.97 -40.15 47.10
CA ILE A 500 -17.16 -39.41 48.08
C ILE A 500 -17.41 -39.90 49.51
N ALA A 501 -18.65 -40.21 49.86
CA ALA A 501 -19.00 -40.74 51.18
C ALA A 501 -18.25 -42.04 51.51
N ARG A 502 -17.86 -42.82 50.48
CA ARG A 502 -17.10 -44.07 50.59
C ARG A 502 -15.60 -43.92 50.39
N TYR A 503 -15.07 -42.68 50.28
CA TYR A 503 -13.67 -42.41 49.96
C TYR A 503 -12.65 -43.14 50.84
N ASN A 504 -12.91 -43.25 52.14
CA ASN A 504 -11.96 -43.91 53.06
C ASN A 504 -11.90 -45.43 52.84
N GLU A 505 -12.92 -46.02 52.21
CA GLU A 505 -13.10 -47.47 52.00
C GLU A 505 -12.72 -47.93 50.58
N THR A 506 -12.43 -47.02 49.66
CA THR A 506 -12.12 -47.33 48.25
C THR A 506 -10.65 -47.71 48.01
N SER A 507 -10.39 -48.34 46.86
CA SER A 507 -9.04 -48.71 46.41
C SER A 507 -8.18 -47.49 46.06
N ASP A 508 -6.86 -47.60 46.17
CA ASP A 508 -5.95 -46.44 45.97
C ASP A 508 -6.02 -45.84 44.56
N SER A 509 -6.25 -46.66 43.53
CA SER A 509 -6.44 -46.16 42.15
C SER A 509 -7.76 -45.40 41.96
N GLU A 510 -8.82 -45.83 42.65
CA GLU A 510 -10.11 -45.12 42.63
C GLU A 510 -10.07 -43.84 43.46
N LYS A 511 -9.29 -43.83 44.54
CA LYS A 511 -9.03 -42.63 45.34
C LYS A 511 -8.35 -41.56 44.51
N GLU A 512 -7.28 -41.87 43.80
CA GLU A 512 -6.58 -40.91 42.93
C GLU A 512 -7.53 -40.32 41.88
N HIS A 513 -8.34 -41.17 41.21
CA HIS A 513 -9.32 -40.71 40.23
C HIS A 513 -10.38 -39.78 40.84
N LEU A 514 -10.94 -40.14 42.00
CA LEU A 514 -11.92 -39.32 42.71
C LEU A 514 -11.31 -38.00 43.20
N LEU A 515 -10.04 -38.03 43.62
CA LEU A 515 -9.30 -36.89 44.11
C LEU A 515 -9.08 -35.86 42.99
N THR A 516 -8.54 -36.28 41.84
CA THR A 516 -8.38 -35.42 40.65
C THR A 516 -9.71 -34.88 40.16
N LYS A 517 -10.76 -35.72 40.14
CA LYS A 517 -12.10 -35.29 39.72
C LYS A 517 -12.69 -34.25 40.67
N THR A 518 -12.54 -34.43 41.98
CA THR A 518 -13.01 -33.49 43.01
C THR A 518 -12.26 -32.17 42.94
N TYR A 519 -10.94 -32.21 42.80
CA TYR A 519 -10.11 -31.02 42.58
C TYR A 519 -10.57 -30.22 41.35
N HIS A 520 -10.74 -30.89 40.21
CA HIS A 520 -11.20 -30.25 38.98
C HIS A 520 -12.60 -29.63 39.12
N ILE A 521 -13.53 -30.30 39.82
CA ILE A 521 -14.87 -29.74 40.07
C ILE A 521 -14.78 -28.48 40.92
N LEU A 522 -14.02 -28.52 42.02
CA LEU A 522 -13.85 -27.38 42.94
C LEU A 522 -13.17 -26.20 42.24
N TYR A 523 -12.14 -26.45 41.43
CA TYR A 523 -11.43 -25.43 40.65
C TYR A 523 -12.37 -24.62 39.73
N TRP A 524 -13.23 -25.31 38.97
CA TRP A 524 -14.14 -24.64 38.02
C TRP A 524 -15.36 -24.01 38.68
N ILE A 525 -15.75 -24.47 39.87
CA ILE A 525 -16.84 -23.87 40.64
C ILE A 525 -16.37 -22.62 41.37
N ASN A 526 -15.12 -22.60 41.86
CA ASN A 526 -14.59 -21.51 42.68
C ASN A 526 -14.30 -20.23 41.86
N ALA A 527 -14.88 -19.11 42.27
CA ALA A 527 -14.70 -17.80 41.65
C ALA A 527 -13.51 -17.01 42.19
N ASP A 528 -12.89 -17.45 43.29
CA ASP A 528 -11.76 -16.74 43.87
C ASP A 528 -10.51 -16.86 42.99
N ARG A 529 -10.09 -15.71 42.44
CA ARG A 529 -8.99 -15.60 41.46
C ARG A 529 -7.63 -16.08 41.98
N TYR A 530 -7.44 -16.12 43.30
CA TYR A 530 -6.19 -16.57 43.93
C TYR A 530 -5.84 -18.02 43.59
N TYR A 531 -6.86 -18.85 43.34
CA TYR A 531 -6.68 -20.29 43.08
C TYR A 531 -6.73 -20.64 41.60
N TRP A 532 -6.75 -19.65 40.70
CA TRP A 532 -6.82 -19.91 39.27
C TRP A 532 -5.43 -20.11 38.69
N ASN A 533 -5.31 -21.07 37.77
CA ASN A 533 -4.10 -21.26 37.00
C ASN A 533 -3.84 -20.04 36.11
N SER A 534 -2.56 -19.78 35.82
CA SER A 534 -2.15 -18.65 34.98
C SER A 534 -2.78 -18.70 33.57
N GLY A 535 -3.01 -19.90 33.05
CA GLY A 535 -3.69 -20.17 31.78
C GLY A 535 -5.20 -20.35 31.87
N ASP A 536 -5.86 -19.96 32.97
CA ASP A 536 -7.31 -20.09 33.11
C ASP A 536 -8.05 -19.39 31.95
N SER A 537 -9.05 -20.07 31.39
CA SER A 537 -9.80 -19.57 30.23
C SER A 537 -10.52 -18.25 30.52
N GLN A 538 -10.93 -18.01 31.77
CA GLN A 538 -11.56 -16.75 32.17
C GLN A 538 -10.56 -15.58 32.16
N ASN A 539 -9.33 -15.79 32.64
CA ASN A 539 -8.28 -14.77 32.61
C ASN A 539 -7.91 -14.37 31.18
N LEU A 540 -7.77 -15.37 30.29
CA LEU A 540 -7.54 -15.14 28.86
C LEU A 540 -8.72 -14.40 28.22
N ALA A 541 -9.96 -14.77 28.54
CA ALA A 541 -11.15 -14.06 28.06
C ALA A 541 -11.13 -12.58 28.46
N GLU A 542 -10.89 -12.27 29.74
CA GLU A 542 -10.83 -10.89 30.23
C GLU A 542 -9.70 -10.09 29.55
N ALA A 543 -8.54 -10.71 29.33
CA ALA A 543 -7.43 -10.08 28.61
C ALA A 543 -7.80 -9.75 27.15
N PHE A 544 -8.37 -10.70 26.41
CA PHE A 544 -8.81 -10.47 25.03
C PHE A 544 -9.93 -9.42 24.94
N PHE A 545 -10.85 -9.41 25.90
CA PHE A 545 -11.89 -8.38 25.98
C PHE A 545 -11.30 -6.99 26.20
N ALA A 546 -10.35 -6.85 27.12
CA ALA A 546 -9.67 -5.58 27.38
C ALA A 546 -8.90 -5.08 26.15
N MET A 547 -8.15 -5.96 25.48
CA MET A 547 -7.44 -5.63 24.24
C MET A 547 -8.41 -5.24 23.12
N GLY A 548 -9.53 -5.96 22.96
CA GLY A 548 -10.57 -5.65 21.99
C GLY A 548 -11.21 -4.29 22.25
N ASN A 549 -11.47 -3.95 23.51
CA ASN A 549 -12.00 -2.65 23.91
C ASN A 549 -11.05 -1.51 23.54
N VAL A 550 -9.74 -1.67 23.78
CA VAL A 550 -8.73 -0.68 23.38
C VAL A 550 -8.73 -0.48 21.86
N ALA A 551 -8.70 -1.58 21.08
CA ALA A 551 -8.77 -1.51 19.63
C ALA A 551 -10.06 -0.81 19.13
N SER A 552 -11.20 -1.08 19.78
CA SER A 552 -12.48 -0.45 19.45
C SER A 552 -12.48 1.07 19.73
N ILE A 553 -11.80 1.54 20.77
CA ILE A 553 -11.67 2.98 21.04
C ILE A 553 -10.73 3.62 20.01
N CYS A 554 -9.59 2.99 19.72
CA CYS A 554 -8.65 3.45 18.69
C CYS A 554 -9.31 3.58 17.31
N ARG A 555 -10.29 2.72 17.01
CA ARG A 555 -11.04 2.77 15.74
C ARG A 555 -11.81 4.09 15.55
N ILE A 556 -12.16 4.81 16.62
CA ILE A 556 -12.77 6.15 16.51
C ILE A 556 -11.86 7.12 15.76
N CYS A 557 -10.54 6.99 15.89
CA CYS A 557 -9.58 7.85 15.21
C CYS A 557 -9.80 7.83 13.70
N PHE A 558 -10.16 6.69 13.10
CA PHE A 558 -10.42 6.59 11.67
C PHE A 558 -11.70 7.31 11.21
N LEU A 559 -12.57 7.78 12.12
CA LEU A 559 -13.74 8.59 11.82
C LEU A 559 -13.48 10.10 11.97
N LEU A 560 -12.36 10.49 12.56
CA LEU A 560 -11.98 11.89 12.75
C LEU A 560 -11.70 12.68 11.46
N PRO A 561 -11.28 12.10 10.30
CA PRO A 561 -11.03 12.88 9.07
C PRO A 561 -12.27 13.59 8.54
N ILE A 562 -13.45 13.12 8.94
CA ILE A 562 -14.75 13.66 8.56
C ILE A 562 -14.98 15.04 9.20
N ILE A 563 -14.32 15.31 10.34
CA ILE A 563 -14.44 16.57 11.06
C ILE A 563 -13.42 17.55 10.48
N GLY A 564 -13.92 18.62 9.84
CA GLY A 564 -13.06 19.55 9.08
C GLY A 564 -11.92 20.20 9.87
N PHE A 565 -12.01 20.31 11.20
CA PHE A 565 -10.92 20.84 12.02
C PHE A 565 -9.93 19.78 12.51
N VAL A 566 -10.37 18.52 12.68
CA VAL A 566 -9.53 17.41 13.17
C VAL A 566 -8.84 16.69 12.01
N GLY A 567 -9.43 16.70 10.82
CA GLY A 567 -8.93 15.94 9.70
C GLY A 567 -7.48 16.21 9.30
N PRO A 568 -6.99 17.46 9.26
CA PRO A 568 -5.57 17.74 8.97
C PRO A 568 -4.60 17.39 10.11
N LEU A 569 -5.11 17.17 11.34
CA LEU A 569 -4.29 16.84 12.51
C LEU A 569 -3.95 15.35 12.59
N GLN A 570 -4.84 14.51 12.08
CA GLN A 570 -4.68 13.07 11.99
C GLN A 570 -3.82 12.68 10.79
#